data_AF-A0A448MJE3-F1
#
_entry.id   AF-A0A448MJE3-F1
#
_cell.length_a   1.000
_cell.length_b   1.000
_cell.length_c   1.000
_cell.angle_alpha   90.00
_cell.angle_beta   90.00
_cell.angle_gamma   90.00
#
_symmetry.space_group_name_H-M   'P 1'
#
loop_
_entity.id
_entity.type
_entity.pdbx_description
1 polymer ?
#
loop_
_entity_poly.entity_id
_entity_poly.type
_entity_poly.pdbx_seq_one_letter_code
_entity_poly.pdbx_strand_id
1 'polypeptide(L)'
;MWSVENLNHRQELASIYGIYDKNTRKYDVSGNKPIFEAVGVSTPDTIAYAFVTDSEFVQLKETGMMDGTGKEYMNLYTVGDPWIKAYVNIGFYPAISTNAFEKSNSVDSAPKANILVTGQAVHGGINVYRYHPDKMELEKIWVAY
;
A
#
# COMPACT_ATOMS: atom_id res chain seq x y z
N MET A 1 -10.40 -3.41 6.86
CA MET A 1 -11.46 -3.42 5.82
C MET A 1 -12.77 -3.84 6.47
N TRP A 2 -13.94 -3.61 5.87
CA TRP A 2 -15.15 -4.34 6.28
C TRP A 2 -15.08 -5.78 5.78
N SER A 3 -15.52 -6.73 6.61
CA SER A 3 -15.65 -8.12 6.16
C SER A 3 -16.71 -8.20 5.06
N VAL A 4 -16.42 -8.98 4.02
CA VAL A 4 -17.39 -9.25 2.94
C VAL A 4 -18.52 -10.18 3.37
N GLU A 5 -18.32 -10.95 4.44
CA GLU A 5 -19.31 -11.86 5.01
C GLU A 5 -20.18 -11.17 6.08
N ASN A 6 -19.61 -10.16 6.76
CA ASN A 6 -20.31 -9.40 7.79
C ASN A 6 -19.90 -7.92 7.76
N LEU A 7 -20.74 -7.09 7.14
CA LEU A 7 -20.50 -5.65 7.01
C LEU A 7 -20.53 -4.87 8.33
N ASN A 8 -20.90 -5.49 9.46
CA ASN A 8 -20.78 -4.89 10.79
C ASN A 8 -19.44 -5.23 11.47
N HIS A 9 -18.61 -6.05 10.84
CA HIS A 9 -17.31 -6.44 11.36
C HIS A 9 -16.19 -5.78 10.56
N ARG A 10 -15.38 -4.97 11.26
CA ARG A 10 -14.12 -4.47 10.70
C ARG A 10 -13.07 -5.57 10.79
N GLN A 11 -12.73 -6.14 9.64
CA GLN A 11 -11.63 -7.07 9.49
C GLN A 11 -10.29 -6.32 9.56
N GLU A 12 -9.43 -6.80 10.45
CA GLU A 12 -8.04 -6.36 10.56
C GLU A 12 -7.23 -6.89 9.38
N LEU A 13 -6.32 -6.07 8.84
CA LEU A 13 -5.38 -6.49 7.81
C LEU A 13 -4.05 -6.83 8.48
N ALA A 14 -3.42 -7.92 8.07
CA ALA A 14 -2.12 -8.33 8.54
C ALA A 14 -1.08 -7.25 8.28
N SER A 15 -0.28 -6.92 9.27
CA SER A 15 0.94 -6.14 9.04
C SER A 15 2.07 -7.06 8.60
N ILE A 16 3.25 -6.51 8.30
CA ILE A 16 4.47 -7.31 8.15
C ILE A 16 4.77 -8.15 9.41
N TYR A 17 4.28 -7.74 10.58
CA TYR A 17 4.40 -8.52 11.81
C TYR A 17 3.30 -9.56 12.00
N GLY A 18 2.29 -9.60 11.12
CA GLY A 18 1.13 -10.50 11.21
C GLY A 18 -0.13 -9.81 11.72
N ILE A 19 -1.12 -10.62 12.07
CA ILE A 19 -2.39 -10.21 12.71
C ILE A 19 -2.25 -10.39 14.22
N TYR A 20 -2.54 -9.36 15.00
CA TYR A 20 -2.42 -9.45 16.46
C TYR A 20 -3.63 -10.14 17.08
N ASP A 21 -3.42 -11.31 17.69
CA ASP A 21 -4.43 -11.99 18.48
C ASP A 21 -4.41 -11.49 19.93
N LYS A 22 -5.47 -10.78 20.32
CA LYS A 22 -5.64 -10.21 21.66
C LYS A 22 -5.73 -11.27 22.76
N ASN A 23 -6.20 -12.48 22.45
CA ASN A 23 -6.38 -13.56 23.43
C ASN A 23 -5.04 -14.20 23.76
N THR A 24 -4.24 -14.51 22.74
CA THR A 24 -2.93 -15.14 22.93
C THR A 24 -1.80 -14.12 23.12
N ARG A 25 -2.07 -12.83 22.86
CA ARG A 25 -1.11 -11.71 22.86
C ARG A 25 0.08 -11.95 21.92
N LYS A 26 -0.17 -12.67 20.83
CA LYS A 26 0.85 -13.03 19.82
C LYS A 26 0.39 -12.58 18.46
N TYR A 27 1.36 -12.40 17.57
CA TYR A 27 1.06 -12.21 16.16
C TYR A 27 0.94 -13.56 15.46
N ASP A 28 -0.17 -13.75 14.75
CA ASP A 28 -0.28 -14.79 13.75
C ASP A 28 0.36 -14.30 12.45
N VAL A 29 1.41 -15.01 12.03
CA VAL A 29 2.16 -14.74 10.79
C VAL A 29 1.98 -15.85 9.75
N SER A 30 1.09 -16.81 10.02
CA SER A 30 0.93 -18.01 9.20
C SER A 30 0.57 -17.72 7.74
N GLY A 31 -0.15 -16.62 7.47
CA GLY A 31 -0.47 -16.18 6.11
C GLY A 31 0.45 -15.12 5.51
N ASN A 32 1.48 -14.64 6.25
CA ASN A 32 2.38 -13.62 5.73
C ASN A 32 3.30 -14.16 4.62
N LYS A 33 3.60 -13.29 3.64
CA LYS A 33 4.64 -13.57 2.64
C LYS A 33 6.04 -13.36 3.23
N PRO A 34 7.08 -14.00 2.66
CA PRO A 34 8.45 -13.76 3.08
C PRO A 34 8.80 -12.27 3.02
N ILE A 35 9.35 -11.76 4.12
CA ILE A 35 9.79 -10.37 4.25
C ILE A 35 11.27 -10.32 3.90
N PHE A 36 11.63 -9.43 2.99
CA PHE A 36 13.02 -9.13 2.65
C PHE A 36 13.43 -7.78 3.23
N GLU A 37 14.74 -7.55 3.34
CA GLU A 37 15.33 -6.41 4.05
C GLU A 37 14.72 -5.05 3.69
N ALA A 38 14.47 -4.81 2.40
CA ALA A 38 13.88 -3.55 1.92
C ALA A 38 12.42 -3.31 2.35
N VAL A 39 11.66 -4.37 2.66
CA VAL A 39 10.27 -4.28 3.19
C VAL A 39 10.27 -4.06 4.71
N GLY A 40 11.29 -4.57 5.41
CA GLY A 40 11.33 -4.70 6.87
C GLY A 40 11.31 -3.40 7.68
N VAL A 41 11.32 -2.23 7.04
CA VAL A 41 11.40 -0.91 7.69
C VAL A 41 10.08 -0.12 7.56
N SER A 42 8.91 -0.75 7.58
CA SER A 42 7.63 -0.03 7.35
C SER A 42 7.24 0.86 8.54
N THR A 43 6.89 2.12 8.28
CA THR A 43 6.18 3.01 9.22
C THR A 43 4.78 2.42 9.51
N PRO A 44 4.25 2.61 10.73
CA PRO A 44 3.02 1.95 11.16
C PRO A 44 1.77 2.51 10.47
N ASP A 45 1.82 3.75 9.98
CA ASP A 45 0.60 4.50 9.70
C ASP A 45 0.15 4.39 8.24
N THR A 46 -1.10 3.97 8.07
CA THR A 46 -1.77 3.92 6.76
C THR A 46 -2.36 5.28 6.44
N ILE A 47 -2.01 5.82 5.28
CA ILE A 47 -2.48 7.12 4.81
C ILE A 47 -3.65 6.94 3.84
N ALA A 48 -3.54 6.00 2.90
CA ALA A 48 -4.58 5.74 1.92
C ALA A 48 -4.65 4.26 1.53
N TYR A 49 -5.82 3.88 1.03
CA TYR A 49 -6.02 2.64 0.29
C TYR A 49 -6.45 2.99 -1.13
N ALA A 50 -5.85 2.34 -2.13
CA ALA A 50 -6.18 2.58 -3.52
C ALA A 50 -6.35 1.26 -4.26
N PHE A 51 -7.48 1.10 -4.93
CA PHE A 51 -7.78 -0.12 -5.69
C PHE A 51 -7.02 -0.11 -7.01
N VAL A 52 -6.27 -1.16 -7.29
CA VAL A 52 -5.51 -1.33 -8.54
C VAL A 52 -6.17 -2.35 -9.48
N THR A 53 -7.13 -3.12 -8.96
CA THR A 53 -8.11 -3.92 -9.72
C THR A 53 -9.44 -3.88 -8.98
N ASP A 54 -10.48 -4.54 -9.49
CA ASP A 54 -11.80 -4.60 -8.81
C ASP A 54 -11.73 -5.29 -7.43
N SER A 55 -10.68 -6.09 -7.17
CA SER A 55 -10.52 -6.85 -5.94
C SER A 55 -9.21 -6.63 -5.20
N GLU A 56 -8.23 -5.95 -5.80
CA GLU A 56 -6.92 -5.75 -5.18
C GLU A 56 -6.66 -4.27 -4.93
N PHE A 57 -5.97 -4.00 -3.83
CA PHE A 57 -5.71 -2.65 -3.39
C PHE A 57 -4.37 -2.56 -2.68
N VAL A 58 -3.74 -1.39 -2.83
CA VAL A 58 -2.48 -1.05 -2.19
C VAL A 58 -2.80 -0.30 -0.90
N GLN A 59 -2.12 -0.65 0.19
CA GLN A 59 -2.08 0.13 1.43
C GLN A 59 -0.88 1.08 1.37
N LEU A 60 -1.15 2.35 1.08
CA LEU A 60 -0.13 3.39 1.05
C LEU A 60 0.12 3.88 2.46
N LYS A 61 1.36 3.67 2.90
CA LYS A 61 1.82 4.06 4.23
C LYS A 61 2.51 5.42 4.22
N GLU A 62 2.77 5.94 5.41
CA GLU A 62 3.47 7.20 5.56
C GLU A 62 4.87 7.14 4.92
N THR A 63 5.16 8.09 4.04
CA THR A 63 6.48 8.24 3.38
C THR A 63 7.28 9.40 3.97
N GLY A 64 8.58 9.43 3.68
CA GLY A 64 9.47 10.50 4.13
C GLY A 64 9.20 11.85 3.45
N MET A 65 9.67 12.92 4.10
CA MET A 65 9.47 14.31 3.67
C MET A 65 10.37 14.75 2.52
N MET A 66 11.35 13.92 2.12
CA MET A 66 12.30 14.20 1.05
C MET A 66 12.36 13.05 0.06
N ASP A 67 12.75 13.34 -1.17
CA ASP A 67 13.07 12.31 -2.15
C ASP A 67 14.13 11.34 -1.61
N GLY A 68 14.01 10.05 -1.94
CA GLY A 68 14.95 9.05 -1.42
C GLY A 68 14.68 8.61 0.02
N THR A 69 13.79 9.30 0.77
CA THR A 69 13.51 9.00 2.19
C THR A 69 12.19 8.27 2.42
N GLY A 70 11.43 8.01 1.36
CA GLY A 70 10.18 7.25 1.35
C GLY A 70 10.35 5.75 1.62
N LYS A 71 9.27 4.98 1.46
CA LYS A 71 9.33 3.51 1.41
C LYS A 71 9.17 3.07 -0.03
N GLU A 72 10.06 2.20 -0.48
CA GLU A 72 10.02 1.69 -1.85
C GLU A 72 8.93 0.65 -2.04
N TYR A 73 8.57 -0.10 -1.00
CA TYR A 73 7.58 -1.17 -1.10
C TYR A 73 6.31 -0.85 -0.31
N MET A 74 5.17 -1.16 -0.91
CA MET A 74 3.85 -1.04 -0.30
C MET A 74 3.14 -2.40 -0.24
N ASN A 75 2.23 -2.56 0.70
CA ASN A 75 1.49 -3.81 0.85
C ASN A 75 0.35 -3.88 -0.17
N LEU A 76 0.26 -4.98 -0.91
CA LEU A 76 -0.87 -5.32 -1.76
C LEU A 76 -1.76 -6.33 -1.03
N TYR A 77 -3.06 -6.14 -1.12
CA TYR A 77 -4.06 -7.03 -0.52
C TYR A 77 -5.15 -7.37 -1.54
N THR A 78 -5.95 -8.38 -1.20
CA THR A 78 -7.18 -8.74 -1.92
C THR A 78 -8.38 -8.61 -1.00
N VAL A 79 -9.51 -8.15 -1.52
CA VAL A 79 -10.77 -8.04 -0.77
C VAL A 79 -11.15 -9.39 -0.16
N GLY A 80 -11.50 -9.38 1.13
CA GLY A 80 -11.88 -10.56 1.90
C GLY A 80 -10.71 -11.39 2.44
N ASP A 81 -9.49 -11.17 1.95
CA ASP A 81 -8.28 -11.80 2.48
C ASP A 81 -7.54 -10.82 3.42
N PRO A 82 -7.40 -11.13 4.71
CA PRO A 82 -6.71 -10.24 5.63
C PRO A 82 -5.19 -10.24 5.42
N TRP A 83 -4.63 -11.21 4.69
CA TRP A 83 -3.20 -11.37 4.53
C TRP A 83 -2.62 -10.52 3.41
N ILE A 84 -1.35 -10.13 3.57
CA ILE A 84 -0.61 -9.44 2.51
C ILE A 84 -0.47 -10.40 1.33
N LYS A 85 -0.97 -9.98 0.17
CA LYS A 85 -0.85 -10.74 -1.08
C LYS A 85 0.58 -10.64 -1.63
N ALA A 86 1.13 -9.42 -1.69
CA ALA A 86 2.47 -9.15 -2.19
C ALA A 86 3.00 -7.79 -1.68
N TYR A 87 4.27 -7.51 -1.98
CA TYR A 87 4.91 -6.21 -1.77
C TYR A 87 5.20 -5.57 -3.12
N VAL A 88 4.55 -4.44 -3.43
CA VAL A 88 4.69 -3.74 -4.72
C VAL A 88 5.71 -2.62 -4.62
N ASN A 89 6.62 -2.52 -5.57
CA ASN A 89 7.61 -1.44 -5.63
C ASN A 89 6.99 -0.16 -6.20
N ILE A 90 7.09 0.97 -5.49
CA ILE A 90 6.63 2.30 -5.90
C ILE A 90 7.78 3.29 -6.19
N GLY A 91 9.01 2.87 -5.91
CA GLY A 91 10.25 3.65 -6.01
C GLY A 91 10.39 4.74 -4.94
N PHE A 92 11.60 5.29 -4.83
CA PHE A 92 11.90 6.39 -3.90
C PHE A 92 11.91 7.79 -4.53
N TYR A 93 11.92 7.87 -5.87
CA TYR A 93 12.06 9.13 -6.61
C TYR A 93 11.03 9.25 -7.76
N PRO A 94 10.30 10.38 -7.85
CA PRO A 94 10.04 11.30 -6.75
C PRO A 94 9.23 10.59 -5.65
N ALA A 95 9.43 11.00 -4.40
CA ALA A 95 8.69 10.45 -3.26
C ALA A 95 7.20 10.80 -3.37
N ILE A 96 6.33 9.83 -3.08
CA ILE A 96 4.88 10.04 -3.13
C ILE A 96 4.41 10.90 -1.94
N SER A 97 3.37 11.71 -2.14
CA SER A 97 2.83 12.68 -1.19
C SER A 97 1.95 12.01 -0.12
N THR A 98 2.48 10.98 0.55
CA THR A 98 1.82 10.33 1.70
C THR A 98 2.61 10.58 2.98
N ASN A 99 3.25 11.74 3.11
CA ASN A 99 4.10 12.10 4.25
C ASN A 99 3.34 12.79 5.40
N ALA A 100 2.00 12.77 5.37
CA ALA A 100 1.11 13.20 6.45
C ALA A 100 -0.32 12.64 6.24
N PHE A 101 -1.10 12.48 7.32
CA PHE A 101 -2.44 11.87 7.28
C PHE A 101 -3.45 12.62 6.40
N GLU A 102 -3.39 13.95 6.38
CA GLU A 102 -4.25 14.80 5.57
C GLU A 102 -4.00 14.66 4.05
N LYS A 103 -2.91 13.98 3.66
CA LYS A 103 -2.54 13.78 2.27
C LYS A 103 -3.13 12.52 1.65
N SER A 104 -4.08 11.87 2.29
CA SER A 104 -4.85 10.77 1.68
C SER A 104 -5.49 11.17 0.33
N ASN A 105 -5.89 12.44 0.19
CA ASN A 105 -6.43 13.02 -1.05
C ASN A 105 -5.40 13.20 -2.18
N SER A 106 -4.11 12.92 -1.93
CA SER A 106 -3.07 12.95 -2.96
C SER A 106 -2.97 11.64 -3.75
N VAL A 107 -3.79 10.65 -3.41
CA VAL A 107 -3.79 9.32 -4.02
C VAL A 107 -5.14 9.09 -4.69
N ASP A 108 -5.11 8.64 -5.93
CA ASP A 108 -6.31 8.21 -6.65
C ASP A 108 -5.99 6.99 -7.53
N SER A 109 -7.01 6.31 -8.03
CA SER A 109 -6.84 5.10 -8.83
C SER A 109 -7.96 4.92 -9.84
N ALA A 110 -7.63 4.25 -10.95
CA ALA A 110 -8.60 3.76 -11.92
C ALA A 110 -8.45 2.23 -12.03
N PRO A 111 -9.16 1.45 -11.19
CA PRO A 111 -8.94 0.01 -11.07
C PRO A 111 -9.19 -0.75 -12.38
N LYS A 112 -10.18 -0.34 -13.16
CA LYS A 112 -10.48 -0.94 -14.48
C LYS A 112 -9.40 -0.72 -15.53
N ALA A 113 -8.55 0.28 -15.33
CA ALA A 113 -7.41 0.59 -16.19
C ALA A 113 -6.08 0.11 -15.57
N ASN A 114 -6.14 -0.49 -14.38
CA ASN A 114 -4.99 -0.83 -13.56
C ASN A 114 -4.06 0.36 -13.32
N ILE A 115 -4.62 1.55 -13.05
CA ILE A 115 -3.83 2.77 -12.82
C ILE A 115 -3.90 3.18 -11.35
N LEU A 116 -2.74 3.54 -10.80
CA LEU A 116 -2.58 4.23 -9.53
C LEU A 116 -1.90 5.58 -9.80
N VAL A 117 -2.43 6.65 -9.21
CA VAL A 117 -1.86 8.00 -9.30
C VAL A 117 -1.55 8.49 -7.89
N THR A 118 -0.38 9.10 -7.72
CA THR A 118 -0.02 9.77 -6.47
C THR A 118 0.52 11.16 -6.76
N GLY A 119 0.27 12.11 -5.86
CA GLY A 119 1.01 13.36 -5.82
C GLY A 119 2.47 13.13 -5.42
N GLN A 120 3.31 14.12 -5.65
CA GLN A 120 4.70 14.14 -5.19
C GLN A 120 4.83 14.91 -3.86
N ALA A 121 5.73 14.46 -2.99
CA ALA A 121 5.95 15.10 -1.69
C ALA A 121 6.71 16.43 -1.81
N VAL A 122 7.61 16.55 -2.79
CA VAL A 122 8.60 17.65 -2.86
C VAL A 122 8.31 18.63 -4.00
N HIS A 123 8.05 18.17 -5.22
CA HIS A 123 8.07 19.04 -6.41
C HIS A 123 6.70 19.55 -6.87
N GLY A 124 5.60 19.10 -6.25
CA GLY A 124 4.24 19.52 -6.63
C GLY A 124 3.64 18.80 -7.85
N GLY A 125 4.33 17.79 -8.38
CA GLY A 125 3.89 16.99 -9.52
C GLY A 125 3.12 15.72 -9.17
N ILE A 126 2.99 14.81 -10.15
CA ILE A 126 2.31 13.51 -9.99
C ILE A 126 3.17 12.34 -10.49
N ASN A 127 2.95 11.16 -9.89
CA ASN A 127 3.44 9.87 -10.38
C ASN A 127 2.24 9.07 -10.89
N VAL A 128 2.38 8.41 -12.03
CA VAL A 128 1.39 7.48 -12.54
C VAL A 128 2.02 6.10 -12.69
N TYR A 129 1.34 5.12 -12.13
CA TYR A 129 1.74 3.74 -12.12
C TYR A 129 0.72 2.88 -12.88
N ARG A 130 1.21 1.92 -13.65
CA ARG A 130 0.43 0.82 -14.18
C ARG A 130 0.66 -0.41 -13.31
N TYR A 131 -0.43 -0.97 -12.80
CA TYR A 131 -0.42 -2.24 -12.12
C TYR A 131 -0.52 -3.39 -13.12
N HIS A 132 0.33 -4.40 -12.93
CA HIS A 132 0.37 -5.62 -13.72
C HIS A 132 -0.08 -6.79 -12.84
N PRO A 133 -1.37 -7.22 -12.89
CA PRO A 133 -1.92 -8.21 -11.96
C PRO A 133 -1.27 -9.60 -12.05
N ASP A 134 -0.80 -9.97 -13.24
CA ASP A 134 -0.10 -11.22 -13.51
C ASP A 134 1.24 -11.33 -12.77
N LYS A 135 1.91 -10.18 -12.58
CA LYS A 135 3.22 -10.09 -11.92
C LYS A 135 3.14 -9.54 -10.49
N MET A 136 2.02 -8.91 -10.14
CA MET A 136 1.85 -8.13 -8.91
C MET A 136 2.90 -7.02 -8.80
N GLU A 137 3.10 -6.27 -9.89
CA GLU A 137 4.10 -5.20 -9.99
C GLU A 137 3.43 -3.86 -10.31
N LEU A 138 3.99 -2.76 -9.81
CA LEU A 138 3.66 -1.39 -10.21
C LEU A 138 4.79 -0.84 -11.07
N GLU A 139 4.50 -0.60 -12.34
CA GLU A 139 5.40 0.07 -13.27
C GLU A 139 5.12 1.57 -13.23
N LYS A 140 6.12 2.39 -12.90
CA LYS A 140 6.00 3.84 -13.00
C LYS A 140 6.08 4.26 -14.47
N ILE A 141 4.94 4.60 -15.07
CA ILE A 141 4.82 4.88 -16.50
C ILE A 141 4.88 6.36 -16.85
N TRP A 142 4.64 7.25 -15.88
CA TRP A 142 4.75 8.69 -16.11
C TRP A 142 5.05 9.46 -14.83
N VAL A 143 5.85 10.53 -14.99
CA VAL A 143 6.21 11.48 -13.94
C VAL A 143 6.10 12.88 -14.54
N ALA A 144 5.35 13.76 -13.87
CA ALA A 144 5.28 15.19 -14.19
C ALA A 144 5.83 15.99 -13.00
N TYR A 145 6.59 17.05 -13.25
CA TYR A 145 7.10 17.97 -12.24
C TYR A 145 6.38 19.31 -12.32
#